data_AF-A0A6H5L452-F1
#
_entry.id   AF-A0A6H5L452-F1
#
_cell.length_a   1.000
_cell.length_b   1.000
_cell.length_c   1.000
_cell.angle_alpha   90.00
_cell.angle_beta   90.00
_cell.angle_gamma   90.00
#
_symmetry.space_group_name_H-M   'P 1'
#
loop_
_entity.id
_entity.type
_entity.pdbx_description
1 polymer ?
#
loop_
_entity_poly.entity_id
_entity_poly.type
_entity_poly.pdbx_seq_one_letter_code
_entity_poly.pdbx_strand_id
1 'polypeptide(L)'
;MLTELAGMTDEQIREVHPKHDQASVRSLLPRFHYFRQGNCIVHHMFGDDVVERVRSNHADAFHTAHLEVPGEMFRLAMEAQNKGRGVVGSTSNILGFIKDQTRGAVAREEAAGEKLSFVLGTESGMITSIVRAVQEELRAHSNKTQVEIVFPVASEAMTATGESGDGSMQVVPGVSGGEGCSTAGGCATCPFMKMNDLHSLLDVVGDANKSGAVPDVLKGFLPKRRAFTIDGQDKTELGVVPIMHMRDLMKNGALSDDLVSDVQSRCG
;
A
#
# COMPACT_ATOMS: atom_id res chain seq x y z
N MET A 1 -1.09 -0.97 -15.33
CA MET A 1 -2.40 -0.29 -15.39
C MET A 1 -2.70 0.30 -16.77
N LEU A 2 -1.98 1.34 -17.24
CA LEU A 2 -2.28 1.97 -18.55
C LEU A 2 -2.18 0.97 -19.72
N THR A 3 -1.24 0.03 -19.67
CA THR A 3 -1.11 -1.06 -20.68
C THR A 3 -2.31 -2.00 -20.68
N GLU A 4 -2.88 -2.30 -19.50
CA GLU A 4 -4.10 -3.12 -19.38
C GLU A 4 -5.30 -2.36 -19.94
N LEU A 5 -5.45 -1.08 -19.59
CA LEU A 5 -6.50 -0.21 -20.13
C LEU A 5 -6.42 -0.10 -21.67
N ALA A 6 -5.21 -0.08 -22.23
CA ALA A 6 -5.00 -0.06 -23.69
C ALA A 6 -5.45 -1.35 -24.42
N GLY A 7 -5.71 -2.43 -23.67
CA GLY A 7 -6.27 -3.70 -24.16
C GLY A 7 -7.79 -3.82 -23.98
N MET A 8 -8.43 -2.93 -23.22
CA MET A 8 -9.88 -2.94 -22.98
C MET A 8 -10.68 -2.37 -24.15
N THR A 9 -11.99 -2.65 -24.18
CA THR A 9 -12.93 -2.05 -25.14
C THR A 9 -13.21 -0.58 -24.81
N ASP A 10 -13.66 0.21 -25.79
CA ASP A 10 -13.97 1.62 -25.59
C ASP A 10 -15.10 1.82 -24.56
N GLU A 11 -16.07 0.91 -24.52
CA GLU A 11 -17.15 0.91 -23.54
C GLU A 11 -16.61 0.78 -22.13
N GLN A 12 -15.73 -0.20 -21.89
CA GLN A 12 -15.08 -0.41 -20.58
C GLN A 12 -14.20 0.78 -20.17
N ILE A 13 -13.49 1.40 -21.12
CA ILE A 13 -12.66 2.58 -20.83
C ILE A 13 -13.55 3.77 -20.45
N ARG A 14 -14.70 3.94 -21.10
CA ARG A 14 -15.65 5.02 -20.79
C ARG A 14 -16.31 4.87 -19.43
N GLU A 15 -16.48 3.64 -18.93
CA GLU A 15 -16.90 3.39 -17.55
C GLU A 15 -15.87 3.91 -16.53
N VAL A 16 -14.58 3.84 -16.87
CA VAL A 16 -13.51 4.41 -16.04
C VAL A 16 -13.43 5.93 -16.20
N HIS A 17 -13.45 6.43 -17.44
CA HIS A 17 -13.50 7.87 -17.71
C HIS A 17 -14.15 8.20 -19.07
N PRO A 18 -15.24 8.98 -19.10
CA PRO A 18 -16.08 9.14 -20.30
C PRO A 18 -15.41 9.88 -21.46
N LYS A 19 -14.32 10.64 -21.20
CA LYS A 19 -13.57 11.38 -22.25
C LYS A 19 -12.44 10.57 -22.90
N HIS A 20 -12.25 9.31 -22.52
CA HIS A 20 -11.16 8.48 -23.02
C HIS A 20 -11.69 7.23 -23.72
N ASP A 21 -10.89 6.76 -24.66
CA ASP A 21 -11.07 5.56 -25.47
C ASP A 21 -9.72 4.83 -25.63
N GLN A 22 -9.73 3.66 -26.27
CA GLN A 22 -8.55 2.84 -26.44
C GLN A 22 -7.42 3.58 -27.18
N ALA A 23 -7.77 4.39 -28.18
CA ALA A 23 -6.80 5.16 -28.97
C ALA A 23 -6.10 6.21 -28.10
N SER A 24 -6.85 6.96 -27.30
CA SER A 24 -6.32 7.98 -26.39
C SER A 24 -5.39 7.37 -25.33
N VAL A 25 -5.75 6.22 -24.75
CA VAL A 25 -4.91 5.51 -23.77
C VAL A 25 -3.62 5.01 -24.41
N ARG A 26 -3.69 4.44 -25.63
CA ARG A 26 -2.49 4.02 -26.38
C ARG A 26 -1.58 5.19 -26.73
N SER A 27 -2.15 6.35 -27.04
CA SER A 27 -1.37 7.57 -27.32
C SER A 27 -0.61 8.09 -26.08
N LEU A 28 -1.13 7.82 -24.88
CA LEU A 28 -0.52 8.23 -23.62
C LEU A 28 0.69 7.37 -23.25
N LEU A 29 0.65 6.06 -23.54
CA LEU A 29 1.72 5.11 -23.19
C LEU A 29 3.14 5.57 -23.57
N PRO A 30 3.44 5.99 -24.81
CA PRO A 30 4.79 6.44 -25.16
C PRO A 30 5.22 7.74 -24.48
N ARG A 31 4.25 8.55 -24.00
CA ARG A 31 4.48 9.85 -23.33
C ARG A 31 4.59 9.72 -21.81
N PHE A 32 4.26 8.55 -21.27
CA PHE A 32 4.32 8.30 -19.84
C PHE A 32 5.75 7.96 -19.43
N HIS A 33 6.52 9.00 -19.10
CA HIS A 33 7.89 8.86 -18.62
C HIS A 33 7.89 8.54 -17.12
N TYR A 34 8.56 7.46 -16.75
CA TYR A 34 8.77 7.07 -15.36
C TYR A 34 10.18 6.52 -15.19
N PHE A 35 10.68 6.60 -13.96
CA PHE A 35 11.99 6.04 -13.63
C PHE A 35 11.91 4.51 -13.58
N ARG A 36 12.50 3.84 -14.58
CA ARG A 36 12.35 2.38 -14.78
C ARG A 36 12.95 1.51 -13.66
N GLN A 37 13.91 2.04 -12.92
CA GLN A 37 14.57 1.35 -11.81
C GLN A 37 13.99 1.77 -10.45
N GLY A 38 12.88 2.53 -10.44
CA GLY A 38 12.22 2.92 -9.20
C GLY A 38 11.46 1.74 -8.63
N ASN A 39 11.91 1.22 -7.50
CA ASN A 39 11.20 0.20 -6.74
C ASN A 39 11.14 0.58 -5.26
N CYS A 40 10.09 0.13 -4.58
CA CYS A 40 10.02 0.16 -3.14
C CYS A 40 10.58 -1.18 -2.63
N ILE A 41 11.69 -1.14 -1.87
CA ILE A 41 12.36 -2.34 -1.35
C ILE A 41 11.40 -3.25 -0.56
N VAL A 42 10.43 -2.64 0.12
CA VAL A 42 9.39 -3.33 0.91
C VAL A 42 8.49 -4.16 0.01
N HIS A 43 7.98 -3.55 -1.05
CA HIS A 43 7.00 -4.16 -1.91
C HIS A 43 7.62 -5.12 -2.93
N HIS A 44 8.91 -4.96 -3.28
CA HIS A 44 9.63 -5.90 -4.17
C HIS A 44 9.64 -7.35 -3.64
N MET A 45 9.39 -7.56 -2.35
CA MET A 45 9.30 -8.89 -1.75
C MET A 45 8.10 -9.71 -2.23
N PHE A 46 7.10 -9.09 -2.90
CA PHE A 46 5.93 -9.77 -3.46
C PHE A 46 6.14 -10.20 -4.94
N GLY A 47 7.34 -10.71 -5.26
CA GLY A 47 7.67 -11.19 -6.60
C GLY A 47 6.97 -12.49 -7.00
N ASP A 48 7.33 -13.01 -8.18
CA ASP A 48 6.67 -14.16 -8.84
C ASP A 48 6.45 -15.37 -7.93
N ASP A 49 7.47 -15.79 -7.18
CA ASP A 49 7.39 -16.99 -6.32
C ASP A 49 6.33 -16.86 -5.22
N VAL A 50 6.10 -15.64 -4.72
CA VAL A 50 5.08 -15.36 -3.71
C VAL A 50 3.70 -15.37 -4.37
N VAL A 51 3.58 -14.75 -5.54
CA VAL A 51 2.32 -14.68 -6.30
C VAL A 51 1.85 -16.08 -6.71
N GLU A 52 2.77 -16.93 -7.17
CA GLU A 52 2.42 -18.29 -7.60
C GLU A 52 1.89 -19.13 -6.43
N ARG A 53 2.50 -19.01 -5.24
CA ARG A 53 2.00 -19.70 -4.03
C ARG A 53 0.66 -19.17 -3.55
N VAL A 54 0.47 -17.85 -3.60
CA VAL A 54 -0.83 -17.26 -3.28
C VAL A 54 -1.89 -17.79 -4.24
N ARG A 55 -1.57 -17.85 -5.53
CA ARG A 55 -2.47 -18.38 -6.56
C ARG A 55 -2.77 -19.86 -6.37
N SER A 56 -1.79 -20.68 -5.95
CA SER A 56 -2.00 -22.12 -5.76
C SER A 56 -2.74 -22.45 -4.47
N ASN A 57 -2.42 -21.76 -3.36
CA ASN A 57 -2.86 -22.14 -2.02
C ASN A 57 -4.04 -21.32 -1.50
N HIS A 58 -4.30 -20.15 -2.11
CA HIS A 58 -5.33 -19.20 -1.68
C HIS A 58 -6.15 -18.69 -2.88
N ALA A 59 -6.43 -19.54 -3.87
CA ALA A 59 -7.18 -19.19 -5.08
C ALA A 59 -8.61 -18.68 -4.81
N ASP A 60 -9.19 -19.10 -3.68
CA ASP A 60 -10.52 -18.74 -3.20
C ASP A 60 -10.49 -17.57 -2.19
N ALA A 61 -9.31 -17.02 -1.88
CA ALA A 61 -9.23 -15.85 -1.04
C ALA A 61 -9.64 -14.58 -1.79
N PHE A 62 -9.96 -13.55 -1.04
CA PHE A 62 -9.99 -12.19 -1.53
C PHE A 62 -8.56 -11.68 -1.69
N HIS A 63 -8.21 -11.14 -2.86
CA HIS A 63 -6.86 -10.66 -3.11
C HIS A 63 -6.81 -9.13 -3.06
N THR A 64 -5.95 -8.59 -2.22
CA THR A 64 -5.75 -7.15 -2.08
C THR A 64 -4.31 -6.78 -2.39
N ALA A 65 -4.08 -5.62 -3.01
CA ALA A 65 -2.74 -5.14 -3.32
C ALA A 65 -2.62 -3.63 -3.15
N HIS A 66 -1.48 -3.21 -2.60
CA HIS A 66 -1.06 -1.82 -2.62
C HIS A 66 -0.59 -1.43 -4.03
N LEU A 67 -0.74 -0.16 -4.40
CA LEU A 67 -0.32 0.35 -5.71
C LEU A 67 1.18 0.19 -6.01
N GLU A 68 1.99 -0.04 -4.98
CA GLU A 68 3.45 -0.18 -5.07
C GLU A 68 3.94 -1.64 -5.21
N VAL A 69 3.06 -2.64 -5.16
CA VAL A 69 3.49 -4.03 -5.35
C VAL A 69 3.99 -4.29 -6.78
N PRO A 70 4.89 -5.27 -6.99
CA PRO A 70 5.32 -5.73 -8.30
C PRO A 70 4.14 -6.08 -9.21
N GLY A 71 4.40 -6.03 -10.51
CA GLY A 71 3.37 -6.15 -11.54
C GLY A 71 2.55 -7.44 -11.43
N GLU A 72 3.12 -8.50 -10.87
CA GLU A 72 2.53 -9.83 -10.82
C GLU A 72 1.51 -9.95 -9.68
N MET A 73 1.84 -9.44 -8.48
CA MET A 73 0.88 -9.30 -7.39
C MET A 73 -0.20 -8.27 -7.73
N PHE A 74 0.19 -7.16 -8.39
CA PHE A 74 -0.75 -6.15 -8.86
C PHE A 74 -1.78 -6.74 -9.82
N ARG A 75 -1.33 -7.53 -10.80
CA ARG A 75 -2.18 -8.20 -11.79
C ARG A 75 -3.11 -9.22 -11.14
N LEU A 76 -2.61 -10.03 -10.20
CA LEU A 76 -3.43 -10.98 -9.45
C LEU A 76 -4.59 -10.28 -8.71
N ALA A 77 -4.29 -9.19 -7.99
CA ALA A 77 -5.31 -8.44 -7.27
C ALA A 77 -6.27 -7.70 -8.22
N MET A 78 -5.78 -7.20 -9.36
CA MET A 78 -6.62 -6.57 -10.39
C MET A 78 -7.60 -7.57 -11.03
N GLU A 79 -7.13 -8.78 -11.37
CA GLU A 79 -7.99 -9.87 -11.85
C GLU A 79 -9.06 -10.25 -10.82
N ALA A 80 -8.71 -10.26 -9.53
CA ALA A 80 -9.65 -10.51 -8.44
C ALA A 80 -10.65 -9.35 -8.28
N GLN A 81 -10.19 -8.10 -8.38
CA GLN A 81 -11.05 -6.90 -8.32
C GLN A 81 -12.09 -6.90 -9.43
N ASN A 82 -11.72 -7.26 -10.66
CA ASN A 82 -12.66 -7.38 -11.79
C ASN A 82 -13.75 -8.45 -11.56
N LYS A 83 -13.52 -9.41 -10.66
CA LYS A 83 -14.48 -10.44 -10.25
C LYS A 83 -15.22 -10.08 -8.96
N GLY A 84 -15.04 -8.87 -8.41
CA GLY A 84 -15.59 -8.45 -7.12
C GLY A 84 -14.95 -9.13 -5.91
N ARG A 85 -13.81 -9.80 -6.10
CA ARG A 85 -13.08 -10.59 -5.09
C ARG A 85 -11.73 -9.98 -4.72
N GLY A 86 -11.56 -8.67 -4.94
CA GLY A 86 -10.30 -8.02 -4.61
C GLY A 86 -10.35 -6.50 -4.72
N VAL A 87 -9.25 -5.87 -4.34
CA VAL A 87 -9.06 -4.43 -4.48
C VAL A 87 -7.59 -4.10 -4.69
N VAL A 88 -7.32 -3.20 -5.63
CA VAL A 88 -6.03 -2.55 -5.81
C VAL A 88 -6.15 -1.09 -5.41
N GLY A 89 -5.34 -0.63 -4.47
CA GLY A 89 -5.43 0.76 -4.01
C GLY A 89 -4.49 1.13 -2.86
N SER A 90 -4.80 2.23 -2.18
CA SER A 90 -4.08 2.64 -0.97
C SER A 90 -4.40 1.73 0.22
N THR A 91 -3.62 1.86 1.29
CA THR A 91 -3.93 1.29 2.61
C THR A 91 -5.40 1.48 3.04
N SER A 92 -5.95 2.68 2.82
CA SER A 92 -7.34 2.98 3.18
C SER A 92 -8.36 2.24 2.31
N ASN A 93 -8.06 2.04 1.02
CA ASN A 93 -8.93 1.28 0.13
C ASN A 93 -8.98 -0.20 0.52
N ILE A 94 -7.82 -0.78 0.83
CA ILE A 94 -7.71 -2.17 1.30
C ILE A 94 -8.51 -2.36 2.59
N LEU A 95 -8.33 -1.46 3.57
CA LEU A 95 -9.06 -1.51 4.84
C LEU A 95 -10.57 -1.39 4.63
N GLY A 96 -11.02 -0.45 3.79
CA GLY A 96 -12.44 -0.26 3.47
C GLY A 96 -13.05 -1.52 2.86
N PHE A 97 -12.40 -2.10 1.85
CA PHE A 97 -12.88 -3.32 1.19
C PHE A 97 -13.04 -4.49 2.16
N ILE A 98 -12.04 -4.73 3.02
CA ILE A 98 -12.12 -5.82 4.01
C ILE A 98 -13.30 -5.61 4.97
N LYS A 99 -13.52 -4.37 5.42
CA LYS A 99 -14.67 -4.03 6.28
C LYS A 99 -16.00 -4.28 5.57
N ASP A 100 -16.13 -3.87 4.31
CA ASP A 100 -17.38 -4.02 3.56
C ASP A 100 -17.71 -5.49 3.31
N GLN A 101 -16.72 -6.30 2.94
CA GLN A 101 -16.91 -7.75 2.77
C GLN A 101 -17.22 -8.45 4.09
N THR A 102 -16.52 -8.08 5.16
CA THR A 102 -16.79 -8.61 6.51
C THR A 102 -18.21 -8.27 6.93
N ARG A 103 -18.64 -7.01 6.77
CA ARG A 103 -20.00 -6.53 7.06
C ARG A 103 -21.06 -7.30 6.26
N GLY A 104 -20.80 -7.50 4.97
CA GLY A 104 -21.68 -8.26 4.09
C GLY A 104 -21.84 -9.71 4.56
N ALA A 105 -20.77 -10.37 4.99
CA ALA A 105 -20.86 -11.73 5.52
C ALA A 105 -21.57 -11.78 6.86
N VAL A 106 -21.28 -10.87 7.80
CA VAL A 106 -21.91 -10.89 9.13
C VAL A 106 -23.40 -10.56 9.11
N ALA A 107 -23.86 -9.79 8.11
CA ALA A 107 -25.27 -9.45 7.93
C ALA A 107 -26.10 -10.60 7.33
N ARG A 108 -25.47 -11.60 6.68
CA ARG A 108 -26.15 -12.74 6.08
C ARG A 108 -26.33 -13.85 7.11
N GLU A 109 -27.56 -14.14 7.53
CA GLU A 109 -27.84 -15.24 8.48
C GLU A 109 -27.42 -16.62 7.92
N GLU A 110 -27.53 -16.82 6.60
CA GLU A 110 -27.12 -18.06 5.91
C GLU A 110 -25.58 -18.24 5.87
N ALA A 111 -24.81 -17.18 6.10
CA ALA A 111 -23.35 -17.21 6.13
C ALA A 111 -22.79 -17.48 7.55
N ALA A 112 -23.64 -17.85 8.51
CA ALA A 112 -23.21 -18.15 9.86
C ALA A 112 -22.19 -19.31 9.90
N GLY A 113 -20.92 -18.98 10.11
CA GLY A 113 -19.82 -19.94 10.11
C GLY A 113 -18.95 -19.93 8.85
N GLU A 114 -19.23 -19.05 7.88
CA GLU A 114 -18.37 -18.82 6.72
C GLU A 114 -16.99 -18.29 7.16
N LYS A 115 -15.94 -18.78 6.51
CA LYS A 115 -14.56 -18.28 6.67
C LYS A 115 -14.21 -17.41 5.47
N LEU A 116 -13.98 -16.12 5.71
CA LEU A 116 -13.46 -15.19 4.72
C LEU A 116 -11.94 -15.12 4.82
N SER A 117 -11.22 -15.46 3.75
CA SER A 117 -9.76 -15.34 3.69
C SER A 117 -9.35 -14.12 2.86
N PHE A 118 -8.50 -13.26 3.39
CA PHE A 118 -7.98 -12.07 2.71
C PHE A 118 -6.46 -12.15 2.58
N VAL A 119 -5.94 -12.10 1.35
CA VAL A 119 -4.51 -12.00 1.08
C VAL A 119 -4.10 -10.53 0.96
N LEU A 120 -3.09 -10.13 1.73
CA LEU A 120 -2.60 -8.76 1.80
C LEU A 120 -1.29 -8.55 1.02
N GLY A 121 -1.36 -7.91 -0.14
CA GLY A 121 -0.17 -7.40 -0.84
C GLY A 121 0.20 -5.99 -0.38
N THR A 122 0.63 -5.82 0.87
CA THR A 122 0.99 -4.50 1.45
C THR A 122 1.99 -4.65 2.60
N GLU A 123 2.46 -3.55 3.18
CA GLU A 123 3.37 -3.58 4.34
C GLU A 123 2.72 -4.21 5.59
N SER A 124 3.50 -4.97 6.36
CA SER A 124 3.05 -5.65 7.59
C SER A 124 2.58 -4.70 8.70
N GLY A 125 3.00 -3.43 8.67
CA GLY A 125 2.55 -2.40 9.61
C GLY A 125 1.03 -2.17 9.62
N MET A 126 0.33 -2.57 8.55
CA MET A 126 -1.13 -2.48 8.46
C MET A 126 -1.88 -3.62 9.17
N ILE A 127 -1.22 -4.71 9.54
CA ILE A 127 -1.90 -5.90 10.08
C ILE A 127 -2.70 -5.52 11.33
N THR A 128 -2.10 -4.75 12.25
CA THR A 128 -2.75 -4.36 13.49
C THR A 128 -4.02 -3.53 13.26
N SER A 129 -3.99 -2.57 12.33
CA SER A 129 -5.15 -1.72 12.05
C SER A 129 -6.27 -2.49 11.36
N ILE A 130 -5.93 -3.39 10.44
CA ILE A 130 -6.91 -4.28 9.78
C ILE A 130 -7.53 -5.24 10.80
N VAL A 131 -6.71 -5.97 11.57
CA VAL A 131 -7.20 -6.92 12.57
C VAL A 131 -8.12 -6.23 13.57
N ARG A 132 -7.75 -5.04 14.06
CA ARG A 132 -8.60 -4.27 14.97
C ARG A 132 -9.93 -3.91 14.34
N ALA A 133 -9.94 -3.39 13.12
CA ALA A 133 -11.17 -3.01 12.44
C ALA A 133 -12.09 -4.22 12.17
N VAL A 134 -11.52 -5.38 11.78
CA VAL A 134 -12.26 -6.63 11.60
C VAL A 134 -12.83 -7.14 12.93
N GLN A 135 -12.04 -7.10 14.00
CA GLN A 135 -12.50 -7.50 15.34
C GLN A 135 -13.64 -6.62 15.85
N GLU A 136 -13.58 -5.31 15.60
CA GLU A 136 -14.67 -4.39 15.95
C GLU A 136 -15.96 -4.75 15.21
N GLU A 137 -15.87 -5.07 13.90
CA GLU A 137 -17.04 -5.47 13.10
C GLU A 137 -17.60 -6.85 13.50
N LEU A 138 -16.73 -7.83 13.78
CA LEU A 138 -17.14 -9.16 14.26
C LEU A 138 -17.78 -9.09 15.64
N ARG A 139 -17.25 -8.30 16.59
CA ARG A 139 -17.84 -8.16 17.93
C ARG A 139 -19.21 -7.50 17.92
N ALA A 140 -19.47 -6.65 16.94
CA ALA A 140 -20.77 -6.00 16.78
C ALA A 140 -21.89 -7.01 16.37
N HIS A 141 -21.54 -8.23 15.94
CA HIS A 141 -22.48 -9.22 15.44
C HIS A 141 -22.26 -10.60 16.13
N SER A 142 -23.32 -11.22 16.66
CA SER A 142 -23.20 -12.48 17.42
C SER A 142 -23.09 -13.76 16.55
N ASN A 143 -22.64 -13.64 15.30
CA ASN A 143 -22.52 -14.79 14.40
C ASN A 143 -21.16 -15.49 14.55
N LYS A 144 -21.04 -16.69 13.95
CA LYS A 144 -19.83 -17.52 13.98
C LYS A 144 -18.88 -17.25 12.80
N THR A 145 -19.01 -16.12 12.12
CA THR A 145 -18.19 -15.79 10.93
C THR A 145 -16.73 -15.71 11.34
N GLN A 146 -15.86 -16.30 10.52
CA GLN A 146 -14.42 -16.27 10.73
C GLN A 146 -13.77 -15.43 9.65
N VAL A 147 -12.75 -14.64 10.04
CA VAL A 147 -11.94 -13.89 9.10
C VAL A 147 -10.49 -14.31 9.27
N GLU A 148 -9.91 -14.81 8.19
CA GLU A 148 -8.50 -15.13 8.07
C GLU A 148 -7.80 -14.03 7.28
N ILE A 149 -6.70 -13.54 7.83
CA ILE A 149 -5.83 -12.56 7.16
C ILE A 149 -4.53 -13.29 6.83
N VAL A 150 -4.28 -13.48 5.55
CA VAL A 150 -3.08 -14.11 5.01
C VAL A 150 -2.11 -13.01 4.64
N PHE A 151 -0.96 -13.01 5.32
CA PHE A 151 0.15 -12.13 4.98
C PHE A 151 1.22 -12.94 4.23
N PRO A 152 1.31 -12.80 2.89
CA PRO A 152 2.31 -13.53 2.13
C PRO A 152 3.71 -12.98 2.44
N VAL A 153 4.63 -13.89 2.70
CA VAL A 153 6.04 -13.59 2.97
C VAL A 153 6.91 -14.33 1.97
N ALA A 154 7.98 -13.69 1.53
CA ALA A 154 8.99 -14.35 0.70
C ALA A 154 9.63 -15.50 1.49
N SER A 155 10.06 -16.56 0.79
CA SER A 155 10.65 -17.73 1.47
C SER A 155 11.98 -17.42 2.15
N GLU A 156 12.73 -16.48 1.59
CA GLU A 156 13.98 -15.96 2.17
C GLU A 156 13.75 -15.23 3.49
N ALA A 157 12.49 -14.88 3.76
CA ALA A 157 12.03 -14.15 4.91
C ALA A 157 11.53 -15.08 6.04
N MET A 158 11.65 -16.40 5.84
CA MET A 158 11.21 -17.45 6.77
C MET A 158 12.42 -18.13 7.40
N THR A 159 12.48 -18.16 8.73
CA THR A 159 13.49 -18.94 9.46
C THR A 159 12.88 -20.27 9.91
N ALA A 160 13.55 -21.38 9.57
CA ALA A 160 13.27 -22.67 10.16
C ALA A 160 13.79 -22.69 11.61
N THR A 161 12.89 -22.86 12.58
CA THR A 161 13.26 -23.11 13.96
C THR A 161 13.76 -24.55 14.02
N GLY A 162 15.07 -24.76 14.15
CA GLY A 162 15.72 -26.07 14.11
C GLY A 162 15.35 -27.03 15.26
N GLU A 163 14.23 -26.82 15.94
CA GLU A 163 13.75 -27.66 17.04
C GLU A 163 12.64 -28.59 16.54
N SER A 164 13.05 -29.82 16.23
CA SER A 164 12.14 -30.97 16.13
C SER A 164 11.61 -31.32 17.53
N GLY A 165 10.72 -30.50 18.07
CA GLY A 165 10.14 -30.69 19.40
C GLY A 165 8.78 -30.02 19.53
N ASP A 166 7.73 -30.85 19.62
CA ASP A 166 6.34 -30.52 19.95
C ASP A 166 5.65 -29.40 19.15
N GLY A 167 5.47 -29.65 17.85
CA GLY A 167 4.12 -29.58 17.28
C GLY A 167 3.37 -28.24 17.18
N SER A 168 3.99 -27.05 17.31
CA SER A 168 3.22 -25.81 17.12
C SER A 168 3.85 -24.66 16.32
N MET A 169 5.15 -24.63 16.02
CA MET A 169 5.71 -23.64 15.08
C MET A 169 7.06 -24.10 14.50
N GLN A 170 7.01 -24.71 13.31
CA GLN A 170 8.19 -25.26 12.61
C GLN A 170 8.94 -24.21 11.76
N VAL A 171 8.30 -23.07 11.51
CA VAL A 171 8.82 -21.95 10.71
C VAL A 171 8.24 -20.65 11.26
N VAL A 172 9.08 -19.62 11.38
CA VAL A 172 8.68 -18.28 11.85
C VAL A 172 9.08 -17.21 10.82
N PRO A 173 8.20 -16.27 10.43
CA PRO A 173 8.57 -15.12 9.63
C PRO A 173 9.54 -14.21 10.39
N GLY A 174 10.68 -13.89 9.80
CA GLY A 174 11.75 -13.14 10.48
C GLY A 174 13.13 -13.75 10.30
N VAL A 175 14.15 -12.97 10.69
CA VAL A 175 15.54 -13.44 10.79
C VAL A 175 15.72 -14.42 11.96
N SER A 176 16.75 -15.27 11.88
CA SER A 176 17.14 -16.24 12.90
C SER A 176 17.68 -15.57 14.15
N GLY A 177 16.77 -15.07 14.99
CA GLY A 177 17.08 -14.39 16.25
C GLY A 177 15.87 -14.02 17.09
N GLY A 178 14.65 -14.40 16.68
CA GLY A 178 13.43 -14.11 17.44
C GLY A 178 12.94 -12.66 17.35
N GLU A 179 13.56 -11.81 16.52
CA GLU A 179 13.11 -10.43 16.32
C GLU A 179 11.88 -10.30 15.39
N GLY A 180 11.41 -11.41 14.82
CA GLY A 180 10.32 -11.44 13.85
C GLY A 180 10.64 -10.59 12.61
N CYS A 181 9.63 -9.90 12.07
CA CYS A 181 9.77 -8.92 10.99
C CYS A 181 10.62 -7.70 11.42
N SER A 182 11.94 -7.83 11.62
CA SER A 182 12.79 -6.74 12.13
C SER A 182 13.35 -5.86 11.00
N THR A 183 14.14 -4.83 11.35
CA THR A 183 14.87 -4.02 10.35
C THR A 183 15.92 -4.84 9.60
N ALA A 184 16.31 -6.01 10.13
CA ALA A 184 17.20 -6.97 9.49
C ALA A 184 16.51 -7.85 8.43
N GLY A 185 15.19 -7.69 8.22
CA GLY A 185 14.43 -8.41 7.20
C GLY A 185 13.52 -9.50 7.76
N GLY A 186 12.75 -10.16 6.88
CA GLY A 186 11.86 -11.26 7.23
C GLY A 186 10.38 -11.05 6.88
N CYS A 187 9.95 -9.81 6.69
CA CYS A 187 8.61 -9.48 6.20
C CYS A 187 8.69 -8.16 5.41
N ALA A 188 7.68 -7.86 4.59
CA ALA A 188 7.57 -6.56 3.93
C ALA A 188 7.40 -5.47 5.01
N THR A 189 8.51 -4.87 5.42
CA THR A 189 8.61 -3.85 6.47
C THR A 189 9.58 -2.76 6.02
N CYS A 190 9.16 -1.49 6.12
CA CYS A 190 10.00 -0.37 5.77
C CYS A 190 11.04 -0.11 6.89
N PRO A 191 12.35 -0.26 6.63
CA PRO A 191 13.37 -0.01 7.65
C PRO A 191 13.34 1.44 8.11
N PHE A 192 13.02 2.38 7.22
CA PHE A 192 12.96 3.80 7.55
C PHE A 192 11.80 4.14 8.49
N MET A 193 10.65 3.47 8.35
CA MET A 193 9.53 3.66 9.29
C MET A 193 9.83 3.05 10.65
N LYS A 194 10.57 1.93 10.69
CA LYS A 194 11.01 1.27 11.92
C LYS A 194 12.16 1.95 12.66
N MET A 195 12.76 3.00 12.10
CA MET A 195 13.72 3.83 12.84
C MET A 195 13.06 4.64 13.96
N ASN A 196 11.72 4.73 13.98
CA ASN A 196 10.99 5.38 15.06
C ASN A 196 10.71 4.37 16.18
N ASP A 197 11.21 4.67 17.38
CA ASP A 197 10.95 3.88 18.58
C ASP A 197 10.33 4.74 19.70
N LEU A 198 9.76 4.08 20.70
CA LEU A 198 9.07 4.75 21.80
C LEU A 198 10.00 5.61 22.66
N HIS A 199 11.24 5.18 22.85
CA HIS A 199 12.20 5.91 23.69
C HIS A 199 12.58 7.24 23.02
N SER A 200 12.95 7.17 21.75
CA SER A 200 13.23 8.32 20.88
C SER A 200 12.05 9.30 20.83
N LEU A 201 10.81 8.80 20.78
CA LEU A 201 9.60 9.64 20.83
C LEU A 201 9.47 10.36 22.18
N LEU A 202 9.63 9.64 23.29
CA LEU A 202 9.51 10.21 24.63
C LEU A 202 10.57 11.26 24.90
N ASP A 203 11.79 11.07 24.40
CA ASP A 203 12.88 12.04 24.50
C ASP A 203 12.53 13.34 23.75
N VAL A 204 12.07 13.23 22.50
CA VAL A 204 11.66 14.39 21.69
C VAL A 204 10.49 15.16 22.34
N VAL A 205 9.48 14.45 22.85
CA VAL A 205 8.33 15.07 23.55
C VAL A 205 8.77 15.70 24.87
N GLY A 206 9.65 15.02 25.62
CA GLY A 206 10.22 15.51 26.86
C GLY A 206 11.00 16.81 26.66
N ASP A 207 11.80 16.89 25.60
CA ASP A 207 12.54 18.10 25.26
C ASP A 207 11.62 19.21 24.76
N ALA A 208 10.66 18.90 23.89
CA ALA A 208 9.68 19.89 23.39
C ALA A 208 8.86 20.55 24.52
N ASN A 209 8.57 19.82 25.60
CA ASN A 209 7.80 20.34 26.74
C ASN A 209 8.62 21.21 27.70
N LYS A 210 9.96 21.17 27.67
CA LYS A 210 10.83 21.94 28.58
C LYS A 210 10.94 23.41 28.20
N SER A 211 10.67 23.77 26.95
CA SER A 211 10.68 25.15 26.48
C SER A 211 9.44 25.39 25.63
N GLY A 212 8.63 26.41 25.92
CA GLY A 212 7.47 26.79 25.09
C GLY A 212 7.82 27.26 23.66
N ALA A 213 9.05 27.01 23.21
CA ALA A 213 9.58 27.17 21.87
C ALA A 213 10.41 25.92 21.51
N VAL A 214 10.55 25.61 20.21
CA VAL A 214 11.33 24.44 19.74
C VAL A 214 12.74 24.48 20.35
N PRO A 215 13.10 23.54 21.25
CA PRO A 215 14.42 23.49 21.86
C PRO A 215 15.54 23.48 20.82
N ASP A 216 16.69 24.09 21.14
CA ASP A 216 17.87 24.07 20.25
C ASP A 216 18.32 22.64 19.93
N VAL A 217 18.14 21.70 20.85
CA VAL A 217 18.41 20.27 20.63
C VAL A 217 17.55 19.69 19.50
N LEU A 218 16.33 20.20 19.29
CA LEU A 218 15.45 19.72 18.22
C LEU A 218 15.80 20.29 16.84
N LYS A 219 16.57 21.37 16.76
CA LYS A 219 17.02 21.94 15.47
C LYS A 219 17.88 20.95 14.67
N GLY A 220 18.59 20.04 15.36
CA GLY A 220 19.39 18.99 14.74
C GLY A 220 18.57 17.91 14.03
N PHE A 221 17.31 17.72 14.41
CA PHE A 221 16.39 16.77 13.77
C PHE A 221 15.66 17.36 12.55
N LEU A 222 15.78 18.67 12.31
CA LEU A 222 15.18 19.29 11.13
C LEU A 222 15.85 18.76 9.85
N PRO A 223 15.10 18.58 8.75
CA PRO A 223 15.68 18.25 7.46
C PRO A 223 16.77 19.26 7.10
N LYS A 224 17.93 18.77 6.65
CA LYS A 224 19.04 19.63 6.23
C LYS A 224 18.59 20.55 5.10
N ARG A 225 18.35 21.82 5.42
CA ARG A 225 18.02 22.87 4.44
C ARG A 225 19.27 23.19 3.63
N ARG A 226 19.51 22.43 2.57
CA ARG A 226 20.49 22.81 1.54
C ARG A 226 19.84 23.87 0.66
N ALA A 227 20.28 25.12 0.77
CA ALA A 227 19.91 26.17 -0.17
C ALA A 227 20.46 25.77 -1.55
N PHE A 228 19.55 25.41 -2.45
CA PHE A 228 19.88 25.03 -3.82
C PHE A 228 18.74 25.50 -4.70
N THR A 229 19.07 26.28 -5.72
CA THR A 229 18.12 26.77 -6.71
C THR A 229 18.12 25.84 -7.92
N ILE A 230 16.96 25.60 -8.50
CA ILE A 230 16.84 24.98 -9.83
C ILE A 230 16.39 26.09 -10.78
N ASP A 231 17.19 26.37 -11.80
CA ASP A 231 16.93 27.44 -12.78
C ASP A 231 16.60 28.81 -12.15
N GLY A 232 17.25 29.13 -11.03
CA GLY A 232 17.07 30.39 -10.30
C GLY A 232 15.87 30.42 -9.33
N GLN A 233 15.09 29.34 -9.23
CA GLN A 233 13.96 29.23 -8.31
C GLN A 233 14.30 28.37 -7.08
N ASP A 234 13.71 28.70 -5.92
CA ASP A 234 13.91 27.92 -4.69
C ASP A 234 13.27 26.53 -4.82
N LYS A 235 14.01 25.48 -4.41
CA LYS A 235 13.54 24.10 -4.50
C LYS A 235 12.26 23.84 -3.68
N THR A 236 12.09 24.51 -2.56
CA THR A 236 10.92 24.34 -1.69
C THR A 236 9.70 24.92 -2.38
N GLU A 237 9.83 26.11 -2.95
CA GLU A 237 8.76 26.75 -3.73
C GLU A 237 8.37 25.87 -4.92
N LEU A 238 9.36 25.40 -5.69
CA LEU A 238 9.15 24.45 -6.80
C LEU A 238 8.47 23.15 -6.36
N GLY A 239 8.85 22.59 -5.22
CA GLY A 239 8.29 21.35 -4.70
C GLY A 239 6.84 21.49 -4.22
N VAL A 240 6.42 22.69 -3.81
CA VAL A 240 5.05 22.97 -3.37
C VAL A 240 4.08 23.08 -4.55
N VAL A 241 4.53 23.54 -5.71
CA VAL A 241 3.69 23.69 -6.92
C VAL A 241 2.89 22.42 -7.26
N PRO A 242 3.49 21.23 -7.47
CA PRO A 242 2.73 20.01 -7.78
C PRO A 242 1.82 19.55 -6.63
N ILE A 243 2.19 19.81 -5.37
CA ILE A 243 1.35 19.49 -4.20
C ILE A 243 0.06 20.31 -4.23
N MET A 244 0.17 21.60 -4.52
CA MET A 244 -0.98 22.50 -4.64
C MET A 244 -1.89 22.09 -5.81
N HIS A 245 -1.30 21.76 -6.97
CA HIS A 245 -2.07 21.25 -8.09
C HIS A 245 -2.82 19.95 -7.77
N MET A 246 -2.19 19.01 -7.06
CA MET A 246 -2.86 17.78 -6.62
C MET A 246 -4.02 18.10 -5.65
N ARG A 247 -3.82 19.00 -4.69
CA ARG A 247 -4.87 19.42 -3.75
C ARG A 247 -6.06 20.06 -4.49
N ASP A 248 -5.78 20.94 -5.45
CA ASP A 248 -6.81 21.64 -6.20
C ASP A 248 -7.58 20.68 -7.13
N LEU A 249 -6.88 19.70 -7.73
CA LEU A 249 -7.52 18.59 -8.45
C LEU A 249 -8.45 17.78 -7.55
N MET A 250 -8.00 17.41 -6.34
CA MET A 250 -8.83 16.67 -5.39
C MET A 250 -10.06 17.47 -4.95
N LYS A 251 -9.93 18.80 -4.83
CA LYS A 251 -11.02 19.69 -4.40
C LYS A 251 -12.04 19.97 -5.51
N ASN A 252 -11.56 20.22 -6.73
CA ASN A 252 -12.36 20.71 -7.84
C ASN A 252 -12.72 19.62 -8.86
N GLY A 253 -12.07 18.45 -8.78
CA GLY A 253 -12.24 17.35 -9.74
C GLY A 253 -11.64 17.62 -11.12
N ALA A 254 -10.90 18.71 -11.30
CA ALA A 254 -10.27 19.10 -12.55
C ALA A 254 -8.90 19.76 -12.32
N LEU A 255 -8.00 19.60 -13.29
CA LEU A 255 -6.74 20.35 -13.33
C LEU A 255 -7.04 21.83 -13.63
N SER A 256 -6.25 22.75 -13.07
CA SER A 256 -6.40 24.18 -13.37
C SER A 256 -6.01 24.48 -14.82
N ASP A 257 -6.66 25.47 -15.42
CA ASP A 257 -6.35 25.91 -16.79
C ASP A 257 -4.87 26.32 -16.94
N ASP A 258 -4.32 26.99 -15.92
CA ASP A 258 -2.90 27.37 -15.88
C ASP A 258 -1.97 26.16 -15.97
N LEU A 259 -2.26 25.07 -15.23
CA LEU A 259 -1.45 23.85 -15.28
C LEU A 259 -1.60 23.14 -16.62
N VAL A 260 -2.82 23.08 -17.15
CA VAL A 260 -3.07 22.47 -18.47
C VAL A 260 -2.31 23.24 -19.55
N SER A 261 -2.37 24.57 -19.54
CA SER A 261 -1.65 25.43 -20.46
C SER A 261 -0.13 25.26 -20.31
N ASP A 262 0.38 25.23 -19.07
CA ASP A 262 1.79 24.99 -18.78
C ASP A 262 2.25 23.64 -19.35
N VAL A 263 1.56 22.54 -19.05
CA VAL A 263 1.87 21.20 -19.57
C VAL A 263 1.79 21.14 -21.09
N GLN A 264 0.80 21.77 -21.71
CA GLN A 264 0.65 21.81 -23.17
C GLN A 264 1.70 22.69 -23.85
N SER A 265 2.17 23.74 -23.18
CA SER A 265 3.21 24.65 -23.69
C SER A 265 4.62 24.06 -23.62
N ARG A 266 4.84 23.09 -22.72
CA ARG A 266 6.08 22.34 -22.60
C ARG A 266 6.17 21.34 -23.76
N CYS A 267 6.70 21.79 -24.89
CA CYS A 267 7.04 20.92 -26.01
C CYS A 267 7.95 19.78 -25.52
N GLY A 268 7.45 18.55 -25.59
CA GLY A 268 8.18 17.30 -25.45
C GLY A 268 7.70 16.32 -26.51
#